data_AF-A0A4Y2GP56-F1
#
_entry.id   AF-A0A4Y2GP56-F1
#
_cell.length_a   1.000
_cell.length_b   1.000
_cell.length_c   1.000
_cell.angle_alpha   90.00
_cell.angle_beta   90.00
_cell.angle_gamma   90.00
#
_symmetry.space_group_name_H-M   'P 1'
#
loop_
_entity.id
_entity.type
_entity.pdbx_description
1 polymer ?
#
loop_
_entity_poly.entity_id
_entity_poly.type
_entity_poly.pdbx_seq_one_letter_code
_entity_poly.pdbx_strand_id
1 'polypeptide(L)'
;MGKIESTSKQTVAINQAGAIRQMLEDSKFVFWLTVFHNIMPHVDVLYNQLQKTRTDAALIRKQVNVFQQSLEKERKRMDTVTKEISTSYETSRKRKRERCDVISNQVKERFCFISHYSAISLLEAPKFQEYEKKFPTQILNQTTDVYSMLQKDRLKTELGEYLENYYRISEI
;
A
#
# COMPACT_ATOMS: atom_id res chain seq x y z
N MET A 1 -2.25 13.99 -35.56
CA MET A 1 -0.90 14.26 -35.01
C MET A 1 0.24 14.20 -36.04
N GLY A 2 0.00 13.94 -37.34
CA GLY A 2 1.07 13.89 -38.37
C GLY A 2 1.75 15.23 -38.72
N LYS A 3 1.42 16.32 -38.02
CA LYS A 3 2.00 17.65 -38.26
C LYS A 3 3.34 17.87 -37.57
N ILE A 4 3.64 17.18 -36.46
CA ILE A 4 4.86 17.41 -35.66
C ILE A 4 6.09 16.72 -36.31
N GLU A 5 5.93 15.51 -36.82
CA GLU A 5 6.98 14.78 -37.56
C GLU A 5 7.36 15.49 -38.87
N SER A 6 6.43 16.22 -39.50
CA SER A 6 6.64 16.94 -40.76
C SER A 6 7.17 18.37 -40.62
N THR A 7 7.20 18.93 -39.40
CA THR A 7 7.71 20.30 -39.15
C THR A 7 9.05 20.36 -38.41
N SER A 8 9.47 19.28 -37.75
CA SER A 8 10.76 19.24 -37.05
C SER A 8 11.94 19.07 -38.02
N LYS A 9 13.00 19.87 -37.85
CA LYS A 9 14.27 19.72 -38.60
C LYS A 9 15.33 18.92 -37.84
N GLN A 10 15.04 18.53 -36.60
CA GLN A 10 15.97 17.80 -35.75
C GLN A 10 15.77 16.30 -35.90
N THR A 11 16.63 15.66 -36.69
CA THR A 11 16.62 14.21 -36.96
C THR A 11 16.60 13.38 -35.68
N VAL A 12 17.31 13.80 -34.64
CA VAL A 12 17.33 13.12 -33.33
C VAL A 12 15.95 13.11 -32.67
N ALA A 13 15.26 14.25 -32.66
CA ALA A 13 13.93 14.37 -32.06
C ALA A 13 12.87 13.58 -32.84
N ILE A 14 12.98 13.54 -34.17
CA ILE A 14 12.11 12.73 -35.04
C ILE A 14 12.29 11.23 -34.73
N ASN A 15 13.53 10.78 -34.63
CA ASN A 15 13.84 9.38 -34.34
C ASN A 15 13.36 8.97 -32.94
N GLN A 16 13.54 9.83 -31.93
CA GLN A 16 13.06 9.58 -30.57
C GLN A 16 11.53 9.53 -30.50
N ALA A 17 10.83 10.48 -31.14
CA ALA A 17 9.38 10.49 -31.21
C ALA A 17 8.84 9.25 -31.92
N GLY A 18 9.49 8.82 -33.02
CA GLY A 18 9.16 7.60 -33.75
C GLY A 18 9.33 6.33 -32.90
N ALA A 19 10.41 6.25 -32.11
CA ALA A 19 10.65 5.13 -31.20
C ALA A 19 9.60 5.07 -30.08
N ILE A 20 9.23 6.22 -29.50
CA ILE A 20 8.15 6.29 -28.48
C ILE A 20 6.82 5.87 -29.10
N ARG A 21 6.52 6.30 -30.33
CA ARG A 21 5.30 5.88 -31.04
C ARG A 21 5.24 4.37 -31.22
N GLN A 22 6.33 3.75 -31.67
CA GLN A 22 6.41 2.29 -31.81
C GLN A 22 6.22 1.57 -30.47
N MET A 23 6.76 2.11 -29.37
CA MET A 23 6.50 1.57 -28.03
C MET A 23 5.03 1.70 -27.62
N LEU A 24 4.38 2.82 -27.92
CA LEU A 24 2.96 3.04 -27.62
C LEU A 24 2.01 2.26 -28.53
N GLU A 25 2.50 1.72 -29.65
CA GLU A 25 1.76 0.79 -30.52
C GLU A 25 1.95 -0.68 -30.08
N ASP A 26 2.98 -1.00 -29.28
CA ASP A 26 3.19 -2.35 -28.76
C ASP A 26 2.15 -2.73 -27.70
N SER A 27 1.34 -3.74 -28.02
CA SER A 27 0.25 -4.21 -27.15
C SER A 27 0.71 -4.69 -25.77
N LYS A 28 1.95 -5.20 -25.62
CA LYS A 28 2.47 -5.61 -24.31
C LYS A 28 2.86 -4.39 -23.48
N PHE A 29 3.49 -3.40 -24.09
CA PHE A 29 3.86 -2.15 -23.44
C PHE A 29 2.62 -1.38 -23.00
N VAL A 30 1.64 -1.18 -23.87
CA VAL A 30 0.36 -0.51 -23.55
C VAL A 30 -0.37 -1.22 -22.42
N PHE A 31 -0.37 -2.56 -22.42
CA PHE A 31 -0.94 -3.34 -21.32
C PHE A 31 -0.26 -3.00 -19.99
N TRP A 32 1.08 -3.07 -19.90
CA TRP A 32 1.79 -2.76 -18.66
C TRP A 32 1.67 -1.29 -18.26
N LEU A 33 1.72 -0.38 -19.22
CA LEU A 33 1.53 1.05 -18.97
C LEU A 33 0.16 1.33 -18.35
N THR A 34 -0.89 0.67 -18.85
CA THR A 34 -2.25 0.76 -18.28
C THR A 34 -2.29 0.24 -16.85
N VAL A 35 -1.63 -0.90 -16.58
CA VAL A 35 -1.53 -1.46 -15.23
C VAL A 35 -0.84 -0.48 -14.27
N PHE A 36 0.30 0.09 -14.67
CA PHE A 36 1.02 1.06 -13.83
C PHE A 36 0.22 2.35 -13.62
N HIS A 37 -0.42 2.86 -14.67
CA HIS A 37 -1.28 4.04 -14.57
C HIS A 37 -2.39 3.87 -13.53
N ASN A 38 -2.99 2.69 -13.44
CA ASN A 38 -4.05 2.41 -12.48
C ASN A 38 -3.51 2.19 -11.05
N ILE A 39 -2.30 1.63 -10.90
CA ILE A 39 -1.72 1.30 -9.59
C ILE A 39 -1.04 2.51 -8.94
N MET A 40 -0.31 3.33 -9.71
CA MET A 40 0.52 4.42 -9.20
C MET A 40 -0.21 5.41 -8.28
N PRO A 41 -1.44 5.88 -8.60
CA PRO A 41 -2.16 6.79 -7.72
C PRO A 41 -2.39 6.20 -6.33
N HIS A 42 -2.62 4.88 -6.23
CA HIS A 42 -2.81 4.23 -4.95
C HIS A 42 -1.50 4.03 -4.19
N VAL A 43 -0.38 3.82 -4.90
CA VAL A 43 0.96 3.80 -4.30
C VAL A 43 1.31 5.17 -3.75
N ASP A 44 1.05 6.24 -4.49
CA ASP A 44 1.30 7.62 -4.05
C ASP A 44 0.49 7.97 -2.81
N VAL A 45 -0.80 7.61 -2.78
CA VAL A 45 -1.65 7.80 -1.61
C VAL A 45 -1.08 7.04 -0.41
N LEU A 46 -0.69 5.78 -0.57
CA LEU A 46 -0.13 4.99 0.53
C LEU A 46 1.21 5.58 1.01
N TYR A 47 2.10 5.95 0.09
CA TYR A 47 3.39 6.56 0.39
C TYR A 47 3.23 7.85 1.19
N ASN A 48 2.37 8.76 0.73
CA ASN A 48 2.10 10.03 1.40
C ASN A 48 1.51 9.86 2.80
N GLN A 49 0.79 8.76 3.05
CA GLN A 49 0.24 8.47 4.38
C GLN A 49 1.30 7.89 5.31
N LEU A 50 2.19 7.03 4.80
CA LEU A 50 3.28 6.43 5.57
C LEU A 50 4.39 7.43 5.94
N GLN A 51 4.56 8.50 5.16
CA GLN A 51 5.58 9.53 5.43
C GLN A 51 5.19 10.52 6.54
N LYS A 52 3.95 10.47 7.05
CA LYS A 52 3.49 11.43 8.08
C LYS A 52 4.11 11.11 9.44
N THR A 53 4.75 12.11 10.04
CA THR A 53 5.47 12.01 11.33
C THR A 53 4.62 11.48 12.50
N ARG A 54 3.30 11.71 12.45
CA ARG A 54 2.31 11.14 13.36
C ARG A 54 1.37 10.28 12.55
N THR A 55 1.76 9.03 12.29
CA THR A 55 0.86 8.10 11.63
C THR A 55 -0.05 7.46 12.68
N ASP A 56 -1.27 7.06 12.30
CA ASP A 56 -2.18 6.34 13.18
C ASP A 56 -2.34 4.90 12.68
N ALA A 57 -2.22 3.91 13.57
CA ALA A 57 -2.30 2.48 13.27
C ALA A 57 -3.51 2.12 12.44
N ALA A 58 -4.65 2.64 12.90
CA ALA A 58 -5.94 2.34 12.33
C ALA A 58 -6.03 2.95 10.93
N LEU A 59 -5.50 4.16 10.75
CA LEU A 59 -5.39 4.81 9.46
C LEU A 59 -4.44 4.06 8.50
N ILE A 60 -3.24 3.65 8.91
CA ILE A 60 -2.31 2.88 8.06
C ILE A 60 -2.97 1.59 7.60
N ARG A 61 -3.52 0.83 8.54
CA ARG A 61 -4.19 -0.44 8.26
C ARG A 61 -5.37 -0.25 7.31
N LYS A 62 -6.16 0.81 7.50
CA LYS A 62 -7.26 1.16 6.60
C LYS A 62 -6.73 1.47 5.19
N GLN A 63 -5.69 2.29 5.06
CA GLN A 63 -5.13 2.66 3.75
C GLN A 63 -4.49 1.48 3.03
N VAL A 64 -3.82 0.60 3.77
CA VAL A 64 -3.25 -0.64 3.22
C VAL A 64 -4.35 -1.59 2.75
N ASN A 65 -5.45 -1.71 3.51
CA ASN A 65 -6.62 -2.48 3.08
C ASN A 65 -7.26 -1.88 1.81
N VAL A 66 -7.40 -0.55 1.73
CA VAL A 66 -7.91 0.14 0.54
C VAL A 66 -7.00 -0.10 -0.67
N PHE A 67 -5.68 -0.05 -0.47
CA PHE A 67 -4.70 -0.35 -1.51
C PHE A 67 -4.82 -1.81 -2.00
N GLN A 68 -4.89 -2.77 -1.08
CA GLN A 68 -5.09 -4.18 -1.41
C GLN A 68 -6.38 -4.44 -2.18
N GLN A 69 -7.49 -3.82 -1.77
CA GLN A 69 -8.78 -3.92 -2.48
C GLN A 69 -8.70 -3.32 -3.89
N SER A 70 -8.00 -2.19 -4.04
CA SER A 70 -7.79 -1.55 -5.34
C SER A 70 -6.94 -2.42 -6.27
N LEU A 71 -5.87 -3.04 -5.75
CA LEU A 71 -5.07 -4.02 -6.49
C LEU A 71 -5.89 -5.24 -6.90
N GLU A 72 -6.74 -5.76 -6.03
CA GLU A 72 -7.59 -6.91 -6.33
C GLU A 72 -8.65 -6.57 -7.39
N LYS A 73 -9.21 -5.35 -7.34
CA LYS A 73 -10.13 -4.85 -8.37
C LYS A 73 -9.43 -4.70 -9.72
N GLU A 74 -8.24 -4.13 -9.75
CA GLU A 74 -7.45 -4.00 -10.97
C GLU A 74 -7.02 -5.37 -11.52
N ARG A 75 -6.63 -6.30 -10.66
CA ARG A 75 -6.37 -7.71 -11.03
C ARG A 75 -7.57 -8.34 -11.74
N LYS A 76 -8.78 -8.17 -11.20
CA LYS A 76 -10.03 -8.68 -11.81
C LYS A 76 -10.34 -8.00 -13.15
N ARG A 77 -10.09 -6.70 -13.28
CA ARG A 77 -10.25 -5.97 -14.57
C ARG A 77 -9.23 -6.45 -15.61
N MET A 78 -8.01 -6.78 -15.17
CA MET A 78 -6.98 -7.35 -16.04
C MET A 78 -7.37 -8.74 -16.57
N ASP A 79 -8.08 -9.56 -15.78
CA ASP A 79 -8.63 -10.83 -16.26
C ASP A 79 -9.64 -10.61 -17.41
N THR A 80 -10.38 -9.50 -17.40
CA THR A 80 -11.30 -9.09 -18.48
C THR A 80 -10.56 -8.56 -19.71
N VAL A 81 -9.61 -7.63 -19.53
CA VAL A 81 -8.80 -7.07 -20.63
C VAL A 81 -7.94 -8.15 -21.32
N THR A 82 -7.46 -9.15 -20.57
CA THR A 82 -6.71 -10.30 -21.13
C THR A 82 -7.60 -11.28 -21.90
N LYS A 83 -8.93 -11.27 -21.70
CA LYS A 83 -9.88 -11.99 -22.55
C LYS A 83 -10.06 -11.28 -23.89
N GLU A 84 -10.15 -9.96 -23.89
CA GLU A 84 -10.35 -9.14 -25.10
C GLU A 84 -9.10 -9.11 -26.01
N ILE A 85 -7.89 -9.21 -25.45
CA ILE A 85 -6.62 -9.13 -26.20
C ILE A 85 -6.19 -10.51 -26.78
N SER A 86 -6.92 -11.62 -26.56
CA SER A 86 -6.43 -12.94 -27.02
C SER A 86 -7.51 -13.94 -27.44
N THR A 87 -7.66 -14.08 -28.77
CA THR A 87 -7.95 -15.35 -29.47
C THR A 87 -6.69 -16.18 -29.77
N SER A 88 -5.45 -15.74 -29.44
CA SER A 88 -4.23 -16.38 -29.95
C SER A 88 -3.14 -16.80 -28.94
N TYR A 89 -3.25 -16.59 -27.61
CA TYR A 89 -2.09 -16.79 -26.72
C TYR A 89 -2.41 -17.37 -25.33
N GLU A 90 -2.87 -18.63 -25.26
CA GLU A 90 -3.13 -19.34 -24.00
C GLU A 90 -1.90 -19.47 -23.07
N THR A 91 -0.69 -19.57 -23.61
CA THR A 91 0.57 -19.68 -22.84
C THR A 91 1.01 -18.37 -22.18
N SER A 92 0.51 -17.22 -22.64
CA SER A 92 0.87 -15.89 -22.11
C SER A 92 0.01 -15.43 -20.92
N ARG A 93 -1.16 -16.05 -20.72
CA ARG A 93 -2.07 -15.78 -19.58
C ARG A 93 -1.44 -16.14 -18.24
N LYS A 94 -0.80 -17.31 -18.14
CA LYS A 94 -0.13 -17.77 -16.90
C LYS A 94 0.98 -16.80 -16.44
N ARG A 95 1.82 -16.33 -17.38
CA ARG A 95 3.00 -15.48 -17.07
C ARG A 95 2.67 -14.02 -16.74
N LYS A 96 1.54 -13.49 -17.21
CA LYS A 96 1.05 -12.16 -16.81
C LYS A 96 0.40 -12.21 -15.43
N ARG A 97 -0.32 -13.30 -15.12
CA ARG A 97 -0.91 -13.57 -13.81
C ARG A 97 0.14 -13.65 -12.71
N GLU A 98 1.21 -14.40 -12.96
CA GLU A 98 2.36 -14.53 -12.03
C GLU A 98 2.96 -13.19 -11.62
N ARG A 99 3.03 -12.20 -12.52
CA ARG A 99 3.63 -10.89 -12.19
C ARG A 99 2.74 -10.03 -11.30
N CYS A 100 1.42 -10.07 -11.48
CA CYS A 100 0.49 -9.42 -10.57
C CYS A 100 0.35 -10.17 -9.24
N ASP A 101 0.44 -11.50 -9.28
CA ASP A 101 0.59 -12.33 -8.08
C ASP A 101 1.83 -11.93 -7.29
N VAL A 102 2.97 -11.71 -7.95
CA VAL A 102 4.20 -11.23 -7.30
C VAL A 102 3.99 -9.86 -6.66
N ILE A 103 3.35 -8.89 -7.33
CA ILE A 103 3.06 -7.57 -6.74
C ILE A 103 2.12 -7.73 -5.54
N SER A 104 1.05 -8.50 -5.67
CA SER A 104 0.09 -8.74 -4.58
C SER A 104 0.75 -9.44 -3.37
N ASN A 105 1.60 -10.44 -3.63
CA ASN A 105 2.35 -11.14 -2.60
C ASN A 105 3.39 -10.23 -1.96
N GLN A 106 4.11 -9.40 -2.73
CA GLN A 106 5.05 -8.41 -2.19
C GLN A 106 4.37 -7.38 -1.30
N VAL A 107 3.17 -6.93 -1.68
CA VAL A 107 2.35 -6.03 -0.84
C VAL A 107 1.92 -6.76 0.44
N LYS A 108 1.47 -8.01 0.35
CA LYS A 108 1.12 -8.80 1.54
C LYS A 108 2.32 -9.04 2.45
N GLU A 109 3.47 -9.41 1.92
CA GLU A 109 4.70 -9.66 2.68
C GLU A 109 5.25 -8.38 3.33
N ARG A 110 5.34 -7.27 2.58
CA ARG A 110 5.87 -6.01 3.12
C ARG A 110 4.96 -5.39 4.18
N PHE A 111 3.66 -5.66 4.12
CA PHE A 111 2.68 -5.08 5.03
C PHE A 111 2.04 -6.09 6.00
N CYS A 112 2.44 -7.37 6.00
CA CYS A 112 1.97 -8.35 6.99
C CYS A 112 2.36 -7.95 8.42
N PHE A 113 3.47 -7.22 8.53
CA PHE A 113 4.06 -6.75 9.77
C PHE A 113 3.45 -5.44 10.31
N ILE A 114 2.46 -4.83 9.65
CA ILE A 114 1.70 -3.69 10.22
C ILE A 114 0.99 -4.09 11.52
N SER A 115 0.74 -5.38 11.70
CA SER A 115 0.22 -5.96 12.94
C SER A 115 1.03 -5.54 14.19
N HIS A 116 2.35 -5.36 14.10
CA HIS A 116 3.20 -4.85 15.19
C HIS A 116 2.98 -3.37 15.51
N TYR A 117 2.42 -2.60 14.58
CA TYR A 117 2.07 -1.21 14.83
C TYR A 117 1.08 -1.09 16.00
N SER A 118 0.24 -2.11 16.23
CA SER A 118 -0.66 -2.13 17.40
C SER A 118 0.10 -1.95 18.73
N ALA A 119 1.26 -2.59 18.88
CA ALA A 119 2.13 -2.42 20.05
C ALA A 119 2.71 -1.01 20.14
N ILE A 120 3.12 -0.43 19.00
CA ILE A 120 3.65 0.94 18.95
C ILE A 120 2.56 1.93 19.36
N SER A 121 1.35 1.80 18.83
CA SER A 121 0.22 2.64 19.22
C SER A 121 -0.15 2.50 20.68
N LEU A 122 -0.03 1.31 21.27
CA LEU A 122 -0.25 1.10 22.70
C LEU A 122 0.71 1.95 23.57
N LEU A 123 1.90 2.26 23.05
CA LEU A 123 2.97 3.02 23.72
C LEU A 123 3.11 4.46 23.20
N GLU A 124 2.21 4.93 22.32
CA GLU A 124 2.24 6.30 21.81
C GLU A 124 1.83 7.29 22.91
N ALA A 125 2.82 7.91 23.56
CA ALA A 125 2.62 8.86 24.66
C ALA A 125 1.56 9.96 24.39
N PRO A 126 1.46 10.57 23.19
CA PRO A 126 0.41 11.56 22.91
C PRO A 126 -1.02 11.02 23.04
N LYS A 127 -1.24 9.70 22.90
CA LYS A 127 -2.56 9.07 23.02
C LYS A 127 -2.91 8.70 24.46
N PHE A 128 -1.99 8.85 25.41
CA PHE A 128 -2.19 8.47 26.81
C PHE A 128 -3.33 9.25 27.48
N GLN A 129 -3.61 10.47 27.02
CA GLN A 129 -4.74 11.28 27.51
C GLN A 129 -6.10 10.72 27.05
N GLU A 130 -6.11 10.07 25.90
CA GLU A 130 -7.29 9.35 25.41
C GLU A 130 -7.45 8.01 26.15
N TYR A 131 -6.33 7.35 26.47
CA TYR A 131 -6.32 6.04 27.14
C TYR A 131 -6.79 6.09 28.59
N GLU A 132 -6.49 7.17 29.30
CA GLU A 132 -7.03 7.45 30.63
C GLU A 132 -8.55 7.49 30.61
N LYS A 133 -9.13 8.25 29.66
CA LYS A 133 -10.59 8.38 29.51
C LYS A 133 -11.24 7.08 29.05
N LYS A 134 -10.56 6.35 28.15
CA LYS A 134 -11.04 5.09 27.60
C LYS A 134 -9.86 4.21 27.17
N PHE A 135 -9.59 3.19 27.99
CA PHE A 135 -8.50 2.27 27.72
C PHE A 135 -8.68 1.53 26.38
N PRO A 136 -7.63 1.44 25.52
CA PRO A 136 -7.73 0.91 24.17
C PRO A 136 -7.71 -0.63 24.13
N THR A 137 -8.71 -1.27 24.74
CA THR A 137 -8.80 -2.74 24.88
C THR A 137 -8.72 -3.48 23.54
N GLN A 138 -9.24 -2.91 22.46
CA GLN A 138 -9.13 -3.51 21.13
C GLN A 138 -7.69 -3.56 20.61
N ILE A 139 -6.89 -2.51 20.86
CA ILE A 139 -5.48 -2.44 20.47
C ILE A 139 -4.66 -3.40 21.35
N LEU A 140 -4.98 -3.48 22.65
CA LEU A 140 -4.37 -4.46 23.56
C LEU A 140 -4.59 -5.89 23.06
N ASN A 141 -5.83 -6.26 22.71
CA ASN A 141 -6.14 -7.59 22.18
C ASN A 141 -5.34 -7.89 20.91
N GLN A 142 -5.35 -6.96 19.96
CA GLN A 142 -4.58 -7.09 18.71
C GLN A 142 -3.07 -7.25 18.99
N THR A 143 -2.55 -6.54 19.98
CA THR A 143 -1.14 -6.63 20.37
C THR A 143 -0.81 -8.00 20.95
N THR A 144 -1.66 -8.54 21.82
CA THR A 144 -1.45 -9.86 22.45
C THR A 144 -1.71 -11.02 21.49
N ASP A 145 -2.56 -10.84 20.48
CA ASP A 145 -2.75 -11.82 19.41
C ASP A 145 -1.49 -11.95 18.55
N VAL A 146 -0.80 -10.83 18.31
CA VAL A 146 0.44 -10.77 17.51
C VAL A 146 1.66 -11.21 18.33
N TYR A 147 1.69 -10.82 19.61
CA TYR A 147 2.75 -11.15 20.55
C TYR A 147 2.18 -12.02 21.68
N SER A 148 1.94 -13.29 21.38
CA SER A 148 1.36 -14.26 22.32
C SER A 148 2.18 -14.45 23.61
N MET A 149 3.45 -14.07 23.59
CA MET A 149 4.33 -14.04 24.76
C MET A 149 3.96 -12.95 25.78
N LEU A 150 3.21 -11.91 25.37
CA LEU A 150 2.76 -10.84 26.26
C LEU A 150 1.52 -11.28 27.02
N GLN A 151 1.59 -11.31 28.35
CA GLN A 151 0.42 -11.57 29.17
C GLN A 151 -0.50 -10.35 29.19
N LYS A 152 -1.70 -10.52 28.63
CA LYS A 152 -2.68 -9.47 28.43
C LYS A 152 -3.01 -8.68 29.70
N ASP A 153 -3.35 -9.37 30.78
CA ASP A 153 -3.77 -8.72 32.02
C ASP A 153 -2.62 -7.99 32.69
N ARG A 154 -1.43 -8.60 32.67
CA ARG A 154 -0.20 -7.99 33.18
C ARG A 154 0.17 -6.73 32.40
N LEU A 155 0.18 -6.80 31.07
CA LEU A 155 0.47 -5.66 30.20
C LEU A 155 -0.53 -4.52 30.42
N LYS A 156 -1.81 -4.85 30.63
CA LYS A 156 -2.84 -3.85 30.94
C LYS A 156 -2.55 -3.13 32.26
N THR A 157 -2.19 -3.86 33.30
CA THR A 157 -1.83 -3.28 34.61
C THR A 157 -0.58 -2.41 34.52
N GLU A 158 0.49 -2.92 33.89
CA GLU A 158 1.75 -2.19 33.73
C GLU A 158 1.54 -0.88 32.92
N LEU A 159 0.70 -0.90 31.89
CA LEU A 159 0.32 0.31 31.16
C LEU A 159 -0.50 1.29 32.00
N GLY A 160 -1.41 0.79 32.83
CA GLY A 160 -2.17 1.62 33.76
C GLY A 160 -1.26 2.37 34.74
N GLU A 161 -0.32 1.64 35.36
CA GLU A 161 0.68 2.22 36.26
C GLU A 161 1.61 3.21 35.53
N TYR A 162 2.00 2.91 34.28
CA TYR A 162 2.79 3.83 33.48
C TYR A 162 2.03 5.12 33.16
N LEU A 163 0.74 5.02 32.80
CA LEU A 163 -0.14 6.16 32.53
C LEU A 163 -0.24 7.06 33.77
N GLU A 164 -0.53 6.51 34.94
CA GLU A 164 -0.62 7.27 36.20
C GLU A 164 0.70 7.98 36.54
N ASN A 165 1.84 7.30 36.39
CA ASN A 165 3.15 7.89 36.65
C ASN A 165 3.54 8.97 35.63
N TYR A 166 3.18 8.80 34.35
CA TYR A 166 3.44 9.79 33.30
C TYR A 166 2.79 11.14 33.64
N TYR A 167 1.52 11.12 34.11
CA TYR A 167 0.82 12.34 34.50
C TYR A 167 1.42 13.00 35.73
N ARG A 168 1.77 12.20 36.75
CA ARG A 168 2.38 12.71 37.99
C ARG A 168 3.69 13.47 37.75
N ILE A 169 4.44 13.10 36.70
CA ILE A 169 5.69 13.77 36.32
C ILE A 169 5.41 14.99 35.43
N SER A 170 4.37 14.97 34.60
CA SER A 170 4.03 16.09 33.71
C SER A 170 3.33 17.28 34.40
N GLU A 171 2.82 17.09 35.62
CA GLU A 171 2.22 18.15 36.46
C GLU A 171 3.25 18.87 37.35
N ILE A 172 4.53 18.50 37.28
CA ILE A 172 5.67 19.15 37.97
C ILE A 172 6.44 20.02 36.97
#